data_AF-A0A1Q7YK40-F1
#
_entry.id   AF-A0A1Q7YK40-F1
#
_cell.length_a   1.000
_cell.length_b   1.000
_cell.length_c   1.000
_cell.angle_alpha   90.00
_cell.angle_beta   90.00
_cell.angle_gamma   90.00
#
_symmetry.space_group_name_H-M   'P 1'
#
loop_
_entity.id
_entity.type
_entity.pdbx_description
1 polymer ?
#
loop_
_entity_poly.entity_id
_entity_poly.type
_entity_poly.pdbx_seq_one_letter_code
_entity_poly.pdbx_strand_id
1 'polypeptide(L)' 'MRDRLFRGYCLPDSVYVPVFALFKAKKDSIYALYHDSIGGLLKGDRAKETLAYFDEFYETINKPRDAKSEIMERCINRQ' A
#
# COMPACT_ATOMS: atom_id res chain seq x y z
N MET A 1 -7.75 -3.92 -26.89
CA MET A 1 -8.56 -4.68 -25.91
C MET A 1 -8.51 -3.90 -24.60
N ARG A 2 -9.64 -3.58 -23.98
CA ARG A 2 -9.67 -2.86 -22.70
C ARG A 2 -10.31 -3.78 -21.67
N ASP A 3 -9.49 -4.31 -20.77
CA ASP A 3 -9.99 -5.18 -19.71
C ASP A 3 -10.70 -4.35 -18.64
N ARG A 4 -11.78 -4.92 -18.09
CA ARG A 4 -12.51 -4.30 -16.99
C ARG A 4 -11.68 -4.45 -15.72
N LEU A 5 -11.39 -3.33 -15.05
CA LEU A 5 -10.78 -3.38 -13.74
C LEU A 5 -11.83 -3.75 -12.69
N PHE A 6 -11.63 -4.89 -12.02
CA PHE A 6 -12.53 -5.39 -10.98
C PHE A 6 -12.13 -4.82 -9.62
N ARG A 7 -12.80 -3.74 -9.19
CA ARG A 7 -12.41 -2.97 -8.00
C ARG A 7 -13.16 -3.31 -6.71
N GLY A 8 -14.06 -4.30 -6.75
CA GLY A 8 -14.93 -4.65 -5.61
C GLY A 8 -15.92 -3.55 -5.23
N TYR A 9 -16.54 -3.68 -4.06
CA TYR A 9 -17.42 -2.67 -3.48
C TYR A 9 -16.63 -1.64 -2.68
N CYS A 10 -17.15 -0.41 -2.61
CA CYS A 10 -16.64 0.57 -1.67
C CYS A 10 -16.99 0.18 -0.24
N LEU A 11 -15.99 0.22 0.63
CA LEU A 11 -16.15 -0.05 2.06
C LEU A 11 -16.24 1.28 2.83
N PRO A 12 -16.85 1.30 4.02
CA PRO A 12 -16.90 2.50 4.85
C PRO A 12 -15.52 2.80 5.47
N ASP A 13 -15.30 4.08 5.81
CA ASP A 13 -14.08 4.57 6.46
C ASP A 13 -13.73 3.80 7.74
N SER A 14 -14.74 3.32 8.47
CA SER A 14 -14.58 2.51 9.68
C SER A 14 -13.83 1.19 9.47
N VAL A 15 -13.76 0.68 8.24
CA VAL A 15 -12.98 -0.50 7.88
C VAL A 15 -11.54 -0.11 7.54
N TYR A 16 -11.34 0.97 6.77
CA TYR A 16 -10.01 1.36 6.30
C TYR A 16 -9.13 1.93 7.40
N VAL A 17 -9.67 2.81 8.27
CA VAL A 17 -8.88 3.52 9.28
C VAL A 17 -8.16 2.56 10.24
N PRO A 18 -8.81 1.52 10.82
CA PRO A 18 -8.13 0.55 11.67
C PRO A 18 -7.05 -0.26 10.92
N VAL A 19 -7.29 -0.58 9.64
CA VAL A 19 -6.34 -1.31 8.82
C VAL A 19 -5.10 -0.46 8.52
N PHE A 20 -5.27 0.81 8.17
CA PHE A 20 -4.14 1.73 8.02
C PHE A 20 -3.35 1.88 9.31
N ALA A 21 -4.01 1.93 10.47
CA ALA A 21 -3.34 1.95 11.76
C ALA A 21 -2.51 0.69 12.00
N LEU A 22 -3.03 -0.49 11.65
CA LEU A 22 -2.30 -1.76 11.74
C LEU A 22 -1.04 -1.76 10.86
N PHE A 23 -1.16 -1.30 9.60
CA PHE A 23 0.00 -1.19 8.72
C PHE A 23 1.05 -0.23 9.27
N LYS A 24 0.64 0.95 9.76
CA LYS A 24 1.57 1.91 10.38
C LYS A 24 2.30 1.30 11.58
N ALA A 25 1.58 0.58 12.44
CA ALA A 25 2.17 -0.09 13.60
C ALA A 25 3.13 -1.23 13.24
N LYS A 26 3.02 -1.80 12.03
CA LYS A 26 3.87 -2.88 11.53
C LYS A 26 4.91 -2.43 10.52
N LYS A 27 5.02 -1.12 10.24
CA LYS A 27 5.94 -0.58 9.22
C LYS A 27 7.35 -1.12 9.40
N ASP A 28 7.94 -0.94 10.58
CA ASP A 28 9.33 -1.34 10.83
C ASP A 28 9.54 -2.85 10.68
N SER A 29 8.57 -3.65 11.13
CA SER A 29 8.63 -5.12 10.97
C SER A 29 8.55 -5.55 9.51
N ILE A 30 7.80 -4.83 8.67
CA ILE A 30 7.71 -5.11 7.23
C ILE A 30 9.03 -4.74 6.53
N TYR A 31 9.62 -3.58 6.84
CA TYR A 31 10.89 -3.15 6.24
C TYR A 31 12.06 -4.04 6.67
N ALA A 32 12.05 -4.55 7.91
CA ALA A 32 13.07 -5.47 8.40
C ALA A 32 13.25 -6.70 7.51
N LEU A 33 12.17 -7.21 6.90
CA LEU A 33 12.20 -8.37 5.99
C LEU A 33 13.04 -8.14 4.71
N TYR A 34 13.30 -6.88 4.36
CA TYR A 34 14.08 -6.51 3.17
C TYR A 34 15.50 -6.07 3.52
N HIS A 35 15.78 -5.87 4.81
CA HIS A 35 17.11 -5.53 5.33
C HIS A 35 17.82 -6.73 5.97
N ASP A 36 17.12 -7.84 6.19
CA ASP A 36 17.71 -9.07 6.70
C ASP A 36 18.45 -9.89 5.63
N SER A 37 18.99 -11.04 6.04
CA SER A 37 19.70 -11.94 5.13
C SER A 37 18.81 -12.53 4.04
N ILE A 38 17.48 -12.54 4.20
CA ILE A 38 16.52 -13.01 3.20
C ILE A 38 16.29 -11.93 2.14
N GLY A 39 16.17 -10.66 2.57
CA GLY A 39 16.11 -9.50 1.67
C GLY A 39 17.33 -9.43 0.74
N GLY A 40 18.51 -9.79 1.23
CA GLY A 40 19.74 -9.88 0.44
C GLY A 40 19.75 -10.97 -0.64
N LEU A 41 18.83 -11.94 -0.59
CA LEU A 41 18.68 -12.99 -1.61
C LEU A 41 17.81 -12.54 -2.79
N LEU A 42 17.17 -11.37 -2.70
CA LEU A 42 16.36 -10.83 -3.78
C LEU A 42 17.25 -10.45 -4.97
N LYS A 43 16.86 -10.91 -6.15
CA LYS A 43 17.65 -10.76 -7.38
C LYS A 43 17.68 -9.31 -7.88
N GLY A 44 18.88 -8.74 -8.00
CA GLY A 44 19.11 -7.40 -8.55
C GLY A 44 18.51 -6.31 -7.67
N ASP A 45 17.90 -5.29 -8.27
CA ASP A 45 17.35 -4.12 -7.57
C ASP A 45 15.96 -4.35 -6.95
N ARG A 46 15.44 -5.59 -6.95
CA ARG A 46 14.08 -5.92 -6.47
C ARG A 46 13.80 -5.45 -5.05
N ALA A 47 14.76 -5.60 -4.14
CA ALA A 47 14.58 -5.13 -2.76
C ALA A 47 14.37 -3.61 -2.71
N LYS A 48 15.19 -2.86 -3.46
CA LYS A 48 15.11 -1.41 -3.57
C LYS A 48 13.80 -0.94 -4.18
N GLU A 49 13.38 -1.55 -5.29
CA GLU A 49 12.10 -1.25 -5.94
C GLU A 49 10.91 -1.52 -5.00
N THR A 50 10.98 -2.62 -4.25
CA THR A 50 9.94 -2.98 -3.28
C THR A 50 9.88 -1.98 -2.12
N LEU A 51 11.04 -1.55 -1.61
CA LEU A 51 11.11 -0.52 -0.57
C LEU A 51 10.53 0.82 -1.06
N ALA A 52 10.86 1.23 -2.29
CA ALA A 52 10.30 2.45 -2.89
C ALA A 52 8.77 2.36 -3.04
N TYR A 53 8.25 1.21 -3.46
CA TYR A 53 6.80 0.96 -3.51
C TYR A 53 6.15 1.09 -2.12
N PHE A 54 6.79 0.56 -1.08
CA PHE A 54 6.29 0.72 0.28
C PHE A 54 6.39 2.17 0.77
N ASP A 55 7.44 2.90 0.42
CA ASP A 55 7.57 4.32 0.77
C ASP A 55 6.38 5.12 0.23
N GLU A 56 6.04 4.97 -1.05
CA GLU A 56 4.87 5.61 -1.68
C GLU A 56 3.55 5.20 -0.99
N PHE A 57 3.41 3.92 -0.64
CA PHE A 57 2.24 3.43 0.10
C PHE A 57 2.13 4.07 1.48
N TYR A 58 3.21 4.10 2.26
CA TYR A 58 3.22 4.70 3.59
C TYR A 58 3.04 6.21 3.56
N GLU A 59 3.56 6.90 2.54
CA GLU A 59 3.26 8.32 2.31
C GLU A 59 1.76 8.54 2.07
N THR A 60 1.14 7.70 1.25
CA THR A 60 -0.28 7.77 0.92
C THR A 60 -1.16 7.55 2.15
N ILE A 61 -0.98 6.46 2.91
CA ILE A 61 -1.85 6.15 4.06
C ILE A 61 -1.62 7.06 5.28
N ASN A 62 -0.49 7.79 5.31
CA ASN A 62 -0.20 8.77 6.37
C ASN A 62 -0.88 10.12 6.13
N LYS A 63 -1.34 10.40 4.91
CA LYS A 63 -2.07 11.61 4.56
C LYS A 63 -3.55 11.26 4.35
N PRO A 64 -4.49 11.68 5.24
CA PRO A 64 -5.89 11.28 5.14
C PRO A 64 -6.55 11.64 3.80
N ARG A 65 -6.16 12.77 3.21
CA ARG A 65 -6.66 13.21 1.89
C ARG A 65 -6.23 12.25 0.78
N ASP A 66 -4.96 11.86 0.76
CA ASP A 66 -4.39 11.01 -0.28
C ASP A 66 -4.87 9.57 -0.11
N ALA A 67 -4.94 9.06 1.12
CA ALA A 67 -5.54 7.76 1.42
C ALA A 67 -6.99 7.66 0.91
N LYS A 68 -7.76 8.74 1.04
CA LYS A 68 -9.13 8.80 0.56
C LYS A 68 -9.20 8.74 -0.96
N SER A 69 -8.44 9.58 -1.68
CA SER A 69 -8.50 9.64 -3.15
C SER A 69 -7.83 8.45 -3.84
N GLU A 70 -6.72 7.95 -3.29
CA GLU A 70 -5.87 6.95 -3.93
C GLU A 70 -6.21 5.51 -3.55
N ILE A 71 -6.94 5.30 -2.45
CA ILE A 71 -7.31 3.95 -1.99
C ILE A 71 -8.82 3.84 -1.77
N MET A 72 -9.39 4.62 -0.86
CA MET A 72 -10.75 4.37 -0.36
C MET A 72 -11.83 4.62 -1.41
N GLU A 73 -11.69 5.67 -2.21
CA GLU A 73 -12.66 6.04 -3.24
C GLU A 73 -12.33 5.45 -4.62
N ARG A 74 -11.18 4.81 -4.77
CA ARG A 74 -10.77 4.22 -6.05
C ARG A 74 -11.62 3.04 -6.49
N CYS A 75 -12.47 2.49 -5.63
CA CYS A 75 -13.55 1.58 -5.98
C CYS A 75 -14.58 2.22 -6.95
N ILE A 76 -14.73 3.54 -6.89
CA ILE A 76 -15.60 4.32 -7.77
C ILE A 76 -14.78 4.68 -9.01
N ASN A 77 -15.24 4.30 -10.21
CA ASN A 77 -14.66 4.82 -11.44
C ASN A 77 -14.94 6.32 -11.53
N ARG A 78 -14.01 7.16 -11.09
CA ARG A 78 -13.98 8.56 -11.50
C ARG A 78 -13.48 8.61 -12.94
N GLN A 79 -14.39 8.91 -13.88
CA GLN A 79 -14.06 9.26 -15.26
C GLN A 79 -13.44 10.65 -15.32
#